data_AF-A0A1F8E9X0-F1
#
_entry.id   AF-A0A1F8E9X0-F1
#
_cell.length_a   1.000
_cell.length_b   1.000
_cell.length_c   1.000
_cell.angle_alpha   90.00
_cell.angle_beta   90.00
_cell.angle_gamma   90.00
#
_symmetry.space_group_name_H-M   'P 1'
#
loop_
_entity.id
_entity.type
_entity.pdbx_description
1 polymer ?
#
loop_
_entity_poly.entity_id
_entity_poly.type
_entity_poly.pdbx_seq_one_letter_code
_entity_poly.pdbx_strand_id
1 'polypeptide(L)'
;MIKKILLISLILVPLVVGAEGIADKQIPKAEYLFHLYYDNGQLNADRDFQFKYDIISEEFIQGPLTTQFPYRGEIINVLGEIADHFIFDPKQGDVNFMKGKISVKAPYVADGQKVIFYDSQNQPILTIPVSDSSFCDDDGVCNADRGEDSLSCPKDCKQSLPVPPTATPTPSTGGSNGLWSGILYTLGGLILAGLAWWFFKRRKNTTSLPPPERPASSGRAGTPPNNVDTPPPPNPQNPI
;
A
#
# COMPACT_ATOMS: atom_id res chain seq x y z
N MET A 1 -53.59 -43.66 13.69
CA MET A 1 -53.00 -43.16 12.43
C MET A 1 -52.17 -41.93 12.75
N ILE A 2 -50.85 -41.95 12.49
CA ILE A 2 -49.93 -40.85 12.86
C ILE A 2 -49.46 -40.15 11.58
N LYS A 3 -49.81 -38.86 11.43
CA LYS A 3 -49.29 -38.00 10.34
C LYS A 3 -47.84 -37.63 10.66
N LYS A 4 -46.89 -38.10 9.85
CA LYS A 4 -45.50 -37.62 9.87
C LYS A 4 -45.46 -36.22 9.24
N ILE A 5 -45.37 -35.18 10.07
CA ILE A 5 -45.07 -33.81 9.61
C ILE A 5 -43.55 -33.74 9.44
N LEU A 6 -43.09 -33.67 8.18
CA LEU A 6 -41.67 -33.62 7.86
C LEU A 6 -41.23 -32.15 7.79
N LEU A 7 -40.67 -31.68 8.89
CA LEU A 7 -40.21 -30.31 9.08
C LEU A 7 -38.87 -30.13 8.33
N ILE A 8 -38.94 -29.60 7.10
CA ILE A 8 -37.75 -29.25 6.32
C ILE A 8 -37.16 -27.97 6.92
N SER A 9 -36.16 -28.14 7.78
CA SER A 9 -35.38 -27.01 8.32
C SER A 9 -34.51 -26.43 7.21
N LEU A 10 -34.94 -25.32 6.63
CA LEU A 10 -34.20 -24.58 5.61
C LEU A 10 -33.04 -23.84 6.29
N ILE A 11 -31.88 -24.48 6.36
CA ILE A 11 -30.66 -23.88 6.90
C ILE A 11 -30.21 -22.78 5.92
N LEU A 12 -30.56 -21.52 6.23
CA LEU A 12 -29.85 -20.36 5.69
C LEU A 12 -28.43 -20.41 6.25
N VAL A 13 -27.47 -20.84 5.43
CA VAL A 13 -26.07 -20.54 5.66
C VAL A 13 -25.85 -19.11 5.19
N PRO A 14 -25.61 -18.12 6.09
CA PRO A 14 -25.18 -16.81 5.64
C PRO A 14 -23.82 -16.98 4.96
N LEU A 15 -23.77 -16.65 3.66
CA LEU A 15 -22.51 -16.58 2.93
C LEU A 15 -21.73 -15.40 3.50
N VAL A 16 -20.87 -15.66 4.49
CA VAL A 16 -19.92 -14.67 4.99
C VAL A 16 -18.89 -14.47 3.88
N VAL A 17 -19.20 -13.52 3.00
CA VAL A 17 -18.23 -12.96 2.07
C VAL A 17 -17.21 -12.23 2.94
N GLY A 18 -16.09 -12.90 3.20
CA GLY A 18 -14.94 -12.26 3.79
C GLY A 18 -14.50 -11.16 2.83
N ALA A 19 -14.80 -9.92 3.19
CA ALA A 19 -14.02 -8.81 2.68
C ALA A 19 -12.61 -9.00 3.25
N GLU A 20 -11.73 -9.59 2.44
CA GLU A 20 -10.29 -9.54 2.69
C GLU A 20 -9.96 -8.06 2.80
N GLY A 21 -9.72 -7.61 4.03
CA GLY A 21 -9.43 -6.21 4.30
C GLY A 21 -8.22 -5.85 3.47
N ILE A 22 -8.40 -4.89 2.55
CA ILE A 22 -7.30 -4.27 1.85
C ILE A 22 -6.41 -3.74 2.97
N ALA A 23 -5.28 -4.40 3.21
CA ALA A 23 -4.34 -3.98 4.21
C ALA A 23 -3.85 -2.62 3.75
N ASP A 24 -4.35 -1.57 4.40
CA ASP A 24 -3.95 -0.20 4.11
C ASP A 24 -2.44 -0.16 4.30
N LYS A 25 -1.72 -0.06 3.18
CA LYS A 25 -0.27 -0.26 3.12
C LYS A 25 0.38 1.02 3.62
N GLN A 26 0.17 1.28 4.91
CA GLN A 26 0.56 2.49 5.59
C GLN A 26 2.06 2.68 5.37
N ILE A 27 2.41 3.82 4.75
CA ILE A 27 3.81 4.18 4.50
C ILE A 27 4.55 4.00 5.84
N PRO A 28 5.65 3.21 5.89
CA PRO A 28 6.39 3.01 7.12
C PRO A 28 6.86 4.37 7.61
N LYS A 29 6.27 4.86 8.71
CA LYS A 29 6.69 6.11 9.32
C LYS A 29 8.14 5.95 9.74
N ALA A 30 8.96 6.86 9.26
CA ALA A 30 10.39 6.84 9.50
C ALA A 30 10.90 8.24 9.85
N GLU A 31 12.05 8.27 10.48
CA GLU A 31 12.81 9.48 10.77
C GLU A 31 14.31 9.25 10.52
N TYR A 32 15.01 10.33 10.19
CA TYR A 32 16.47 10.34 10.21
C TYR A 32 16.96 10.57 11.63
N LEU A 33 17.97 9.82 12.06
CA LEU A 33 18.74 10.09 13.27
C LEU A 33 20.16 10.50 12.88
N PHE A 34 20.46 11.80 12.87
CA PHE A 34 21.78 12.33 12.53
C PHE A 34 22.76 12.22 13.71
N HIS A 35 23.96 11.70 13.45
CA HIS A 35 25.06 11.60 14.41
C HIS A 35 26.03 12.77 14.23
N LEU A 36 26.00 13.72 15.17
CA LEU A 36 26.68 15.01 15.05
C LEU A 36 27.61 15.27 16.24
N TYR A 37 28.58 16.16 16.03
CA TYR A 37 29.44 16.70 17.07
C TYR A 37 29.27 18.22 17.14
N TYR A 38 28.84 18.71 18.29
CA TYR A 38 28.74 20.14 18.60
C TYR A 38 30.05 20.63 19.21
N ASP A 39 30.54 21.79 18.79
CA ASP A 39 31.68 22.48 19.42
C ASP A 39 31.47 24.00 19.39
N ASN A 40 31.07 24.58 20.54
CA ASN A 40 30.97 26.02 20.78
C ASN A 40 30.22 26.83 19.71
N GLY A 41 29.14 26.26 19.17
CA GLY A 41 28.31 26.89 18.12
C GLY A 41 28.60 26.40 16.71
N GLN A 42 29.62 25.57 16.51
CA GLN A 42 29.81 24.81 15.28
C GLN A 42 29.14 23.43 15.40
N LEU A 43 28.72 22.90 14.26
CA LEU A 43 28.07 21.60 14.14
C LEU A 43 28.74 20.82 13.03
N ASN A 44 29.36 19.70 13.38
CA ASN A 44 30.07 18.83 12.46
C ASN A 44 29.38 17.47 12.43
N ALA A 45 29.50 16.71 11.34
CA ALA A 45 29.12 15.30 11.36
C ALA A 45 30.07 14.50 12.27
N ASP A 46 29.57 13.58 13.09
CA ASP A 46 30.42 12.78 13.98
C ASP A 46 31.43 11.98 13.15
N ARG A 47 32.70 12.02 13.57
CA ARG A 47 33.81 11.36 12.89
C ARG A 47 33.90 9.87 13.19
N ASP A 48 33.32 9.43 14.30
CA ASP A 48 33.41 8.05 14.76
C ASP A 48 32.37 7.12 14.08
N PHE A 49 31.37 7.70 13.41
CA PHE A 49 30.39 6.94 12.61
C PHE A 49 30.76 6.96 11.13
N GLN A 50 30.66 5.79 10.47
CA GLN A 50 30.82 5.68 9.02
C GLN A 50 29.71 6.43 8.28
N PHE A 51 28.45 6.13 8.62
CA PHE A 51 27.26 6.81 8.12
C PHE A 51 26.93 8.01 9.03
N LYS A 52 26.49 9.13 8.46
CA LYS A 52 26.25 10.36 9.25
C LYS A 52 24.83 10.46 9.81
N TYR A 53 24.00 9.49 9.45
CA TYR A 53 22.64 9.31 9.92
C TYR A 53 22.26 7.84 9.82
N ASP A 54 21.27 7.45 10.61
CA ASP A 54 20.50 6.21 10.43
C ASP A 54 19.06 6.56 10.00
N ILE A 55 18.33 5.57 9.47
CA ILE A 55 16.88 5.64 9.28
C ILE A 55 16.24 4.75 10.34
N ILE A 56 15.34 5.30 11.14
CA ILE A 56 14.62 4.55 12.18
C ILE A 56 13.14 4.47 11.77
N SER A 57 12.53 3.30 11.90
CA SER A 57 11.09 3.09 11.66
C SER A 57 10.23 3.59 12.83
N GLU A 58 10.43 4.87 13.18
CA GLU A 58 9.65 5.62 14.15
C GLU A 58 8.96 6.81 13.46
N GLU A 59 7.83 7.25 14.03
CA GLU A 59 7.23 8.53 13.62
C GLU A 59 8.06 9.68 14.18
N PHE A 60 8.44 10.64 13.32
CA PHE A 60 9.14 11.83 13.77
C PHE A 60 8.28 12.62 14.76
N ILE A 61 8.77 12.71 15.99
CA ILE A 61 8.21 13.56 17.04
C ILE A 61 9.27 14.58 17.41
N GLN A 62 8.96 15.85 17.21
CA GLN A 62 9.85 16.95 17.55
C GLN A 62 10.18 16.95 19.04
N GLY A 63 11.47 16.92 19.37
CA GLY A 63 11.95 16.95 20.75
C GLY A 63 11.65 18.28 21.47
N PRO A 64 11.73 18.30 22.81
CA PRO A 64 11.50 19.51 23.60
C PRO A 64 12.53 20.59 23.26
N LEU A 65 12.07 21.84 23.15
CA LEU A 65 12.93 23.00 22.94
C LEU A 65 13.12 23.78 24.25
N THR A 66 14.36 23.82 24.70
CA THR A 66 14.80 24.47 25.95
C THR A 66 15.54 25.79 25.72
N THR A 67 15.81 26.15 24.46
CA THR A 67 16.46 27.39 24.04
C THR A 67 15.48 28.32 23.34
N GLN A 68 15.68 29.63 23.50
CA GLN A 68 14.96 30.67 22.72
C GLN A 68 15.46 30.77 21.28
N PHE A 69 16.65 30.23 21.00
CA PHE A 69 17.36 30.34 19.74
C PHE A 69 17.75 28.93 19.24
N PRO A 70 16.78 28.13 18.76
CA PRO A 70 17.04 26.77 18.27
C PRO A 70 17.80 26.79 16.95
N TYR A 71 18.43 25.67 16.63
CA TYR A 71 19.01 25.41 15.31
C TYR A 71 17.91 24.84 14.40
N ARG A 72 18.04 25.03 13.09
CA ARG A 72 17.10 24.49 12.09
C ARG A 72 17.81 23.50 11.18
N GLY A 73 17.13 22.46 10.74
CA GLY A 73 17.48 21.70 9.54
C GLY A 73 16.40 21.85 8.47
N GLU A 74 16.80 21.88 7.21
CA GLU A 74 15.93 21.81 6.04
C GLU A 74 16.31 20.60 5.20
N ILE A 75 15.32 19.82 4.80
CA ILE A 75 15.48 18.63 3.97
C ILE A 75 15.17 19.03 2.54
N ILE A 76 16.16 18.89 1.67
CA ILE A 76 16.09 19.28 0.26
C ILE A 76 15.89 18.00 -0.57
N ASN A 77 14.85 17.96 -1.39
CA ASN A 77 14.59 16.82 -2.28
C ASN A 77 15.50 16.81 -3.53
N VAL A 78 15.37 15.78 -4.37
CA VAL A 78 16.09 15.67 -5.65
C VAL A 78 15.84 16.82 -6.62
N LEU A 79 14.69 17.49 -6.54
CA LEU A 79 14.33 18.68 -7.33
C LEU A 79 14.95 19.98 -6.80
N GLY A 80 15.58 19.97 -5.62
CA GLY A 80 16.15 21.16 -4.98
C GLY A 80 15.15 21.97 -4.15
N GLU A 81 13.96 21.44 -3.90
CA GLU A 81 12.89 22.05 -3.11
C GLU A 81 13.04 21.68 -1.63
N ILE A 82 12.57 22.55 -0.72
CA ILE A 82 12.47 22.20 0.71
C ILE A 82 11.26 21.28 0.88
N ALA A 83 11.51 20.00 1.09
CA ALA A 83 10.47 18.99 1.32
C ALA A 83 9.94 19.04 2.75
N ASP A 84 10.83 19.23 3.73
CA ASP A 84 10.46 19.44 5.13
C ASP A 84 11.55 20.20 5.92
N HIS A 85 11.26 20.53 7.17
CA HIS A 85 12.13 21.25 8.08
C HIS A 85 11.91 20.79 9.53
N PHE A 86 12.95 20.94 10.36
CA PHE A 86 12.90 20.57 11.78
C PHE A 86 13.75 21.55 12.59
N ILE A 87 13.50 21.65 13.89
CA ILE A 87 14.28 22.50 14.80
C ILE A 87 14.68 21.73 16.06
N PHE A 88 15.87 22.04 16.59
CA PHE A 88 16.47 21.31 17.71
C PHE A 88 17.32 22.24 18.60
N ASP A 89 17.52 21.82 19.84
CA ASP A 89 18.48 22.44 20.77
C ASP A 89 19.74 21.55 20.86
N PRO A 90 20.89 21.96 20.30
CA PRO A 90 22.13 21.19 20.39
C PRO A 90 22.66 21.06 21.83
N LYS A 91 22.17 21.87 22.77
CA LYS A 91 22.53 21.79 24.20
C LYS A 91 21.53 21.01 25.04
N GLN A 92 20.34 20.71 24.51
CA GLN A 92 19.24 20.04 25.22
C GLN A 92 18.92 20.66 26.60
N GLY A 93 19.12 21.98 26.73
CA GLY A 93 18.89 22.75 27.95
C GLY A 93 20.07 22.82 28.93
N ASP A 94 21.17 22.08 28.73
CA ASP A 94 22.37 22.26 29.55
C ASP A 94 23.18 23.47 29.07
N VAL A 95 23.08 24.56 29.82
CA VAL A 95 23.84 25.80 29.58
C VAL A 95 25.36 25.60 29.60
N ASN A 96 25.85 24.56 30.28
CA ASN A 96 27.27 24.20 30.39
C ASN A 96 27.73 23.26 29.27
N PHE A 97 26.83 22.77 28.42
CA PHE A 97 27.19 21.97 27.26
C PHE A 97 27.88 22.86 26.23
N MET A 98 29.21 22.80 26.22
CA MET A 98 30.06 23.57 25.30
C MET A 98 30.48 22.75 24.09
N LYS A 99 30.66 21.44 24.25
CA LYS A 99 31.00 20.52 23.16
C LYS A 99 30.65 19.07 23.49
N GLY A 100 30.40 18.26 22.48
CA GLY A 100 30.15 16.83 22.62
C GLY A 100 29.39 16.23 21.44
N LYS A 101 29.19 14.91 21.49
CA LYS A 101 28.32 14.20 20.55
C LYS A 101 26.86 14.51 20.86
N ILE A 102 26.06 14.68 19.82
CA ILE A 102 24.60 14.84 19.90
C ILE A 102 23.94 14.01 18.80
N SER A 103 22.71 13.57 19.05
CA SER A 103 21.87 12.95 18.04
C SER A 103 20.67 13.84 17.75
N VAL A 104 20.35 14.04 16.47
CA VAL A 104 19.27 14.93 16.03
C VAL A 104 18.28 14.16 15.18
N LYS A 105 17.03 14.08 15.64
CA LYS A 105 15.91 13.48 14.91
C LYS A 105 15.36 14.46 13.86
N ALA A 106 14.93 13.96 12.71
CA ALA A 106 14.29 14.72 11.63
C ALA A 106 13.30 13.86 10.84
N PRO A 107 12.26 14.44 10.21
CA PRO A 107 11.32 13.68 9.39
C PRO A 107 12.02 12.99 8.21
N TYR A 108 11.66 11.74 7.90
CA TYR A 108 12.18 11.05 6.73
C TYR A 108 11.46 11.52 5.46
N VAL A 109 12.22 11.67 4.37
CA VAL A 109 11.73 12.11 3.05
C VAL A 109 12.24 11.15 1.98
N ALA A 110 11.32 10.51 1.25
CA ALA A 110 11.62 9.41 0.33
C ALA A 110 12.33 9.83 -0.97
N ASP A 111 12.20 11.11 -1.36
CA ASP A 111 12.90 11.79 -2.45
C ASP A 111 14.03 12.72 -1.92
N GLY A 112 14.53 12.48 -0.70
CA GLY A 112 15.52 13.32 -0.01
C GLY A 112 16.92 13.27 -0.61
N GLN A 113 17.46 14.42 -1.05
CA GLN A 113 18.83 14.53 -1.57
C GLN A 113 19.84 14.88 -0.47
N LYS A 114 19.54 15.88 0.37
CA LYS A 114 20.47 16.41 1.39
C LYS A 114 19.72 17.14 2.49
N VAL A 115 20.34 17.23 3.66
CA VAL A 115 19.88 18.07 4.78
C VAL A 115 20.88 19.18 5.03
N ILE A 116 20.38 20.42 5.08
CA ILE A 116 21.16 21.62 5.40
C ILE A 116 20.82 22.04 6.83
N PHE A 117 21.83 22.11 7.69
CA PHE A 117 21.71 22.59 9.06
C PHE A 117 22.10 24.05 9.14
N TYR A 118 21.31 24.82 9.88
CA TYR A 118 21.47 26.24 10.14
C TYR A 118 21.65 26.48 11.64
N ASP A 119 22.51 27.44 11.97
CA ASP A 119 22.63 27.96 13.33
C ASP A 119 21.41 28.82 13.74
N SER A 120 21.46 29.33 14.97
CA SER A 120 20.47 30.27 15.51
C SER A 120 20.40 31.63 14.80
N GLN A 121 21.33 31.93 13.88
CA GLN A 121 21.38 33.14 13.06
C GLN A 121 20.93 32.84 11.61
N ASN A 122 20.39 31.65 11.35
CA ASN A 122 20.00 31.15 10.03
C ASN A 122 21.16 31.08 9.02
N GLN A 123 22.40 30.95 9.49
CA GLN A 123 23.55 30.69 8.60
C GLN A 123 23.72 29.17 8.41
N PRO A 124 23.91 28.69 7.16
CA PRO A 124 24.14 27.27 6.91
C PRO A 124 25.53 26.88 7.43
N ILE A 125 25.57 25.91 8.36
CA ILE A 125 26.78 25.46 9.05
C ILE A 125 27.22 24.05 8.67
N LEU A 126 26.30 23.20 8.21
CA LEU A 126 26.58 21.82 7.82
C LEU A 126 25.63 21.38 6.70
N THR A 127 26.09 20.50 5.82
CA THR A 127 25.25 19.82 4.84
C THR A 127 25.61 18.34 4.81
N ILE A 128 24.61 17.47 4.97
CA ILE A 128 24.75 16.02 4.92
C ILE A 128 23.95 15.51 3.73
N PRO A 129 24.57 14.79 2.77
CA PRO A 129 23.82 14.11 1.72
C PRO A 129 23.00 12.96 2.33
N VAL A 130 21.74 12.84 1.93
CA VAL A 130 20.84 11.73 2.32
C VAL A 130 20.32 10.95 1.10
N SER A 131 20.80 11.28 -0.10
CA SER A 131 20.46 10.62 -1.38
C SER A 131 20.65 9.10 -1.35
N ASP A 132 21.61 8.59 -0.58
CA ASP A 132 21.90 7.15 -0.47
C ASP A 132 20.77 6.38 0.24
N SER A 133 19.83 7.09 0.88
CA SER A 133 18.60 6.59 1.48
C SER A 133 17.33 6.98 0.74
N SER A 134 17.44 7.70 -0.39
CA SER A 134 16.33 8.05 -1.26
C SER A 134 15.94 6.83 -2.08
N PHE A 135 14.69 6.38 -2.00
CA PHE A 135 14.21 5.28 -2.85
C PHE A 135 13.36 5.77 -4.02
N CYS A 136 12.65 6.90 -3.89
CA CYS A 136 12.12 7.63 -5.05
C CYS A 136 13.27 8.38 -5.75
N ASP A 137 13.23 8.46 -7.07
CA ASP A 137 14.18 9.28 -7.87
C ASP A 137 13.53 10.22 -8.89
N ASP A 138 12.19 10.33 -8.89
CA ASP A 138 11.39 11.26 -9.70
C ASP A 138 11.56 11.07 -11.23
N ASP A 139 11.94 9.88 -11.71
CA ASP A 139 12.13 9.59 -13.14
C ASP A 139 10.81 9.40 -13.93
N GLY A 140 9.68 9.25 -13.22
CA GLY A 140 8.35 9.03 -13.78
C GLY A 140 7.97 7.56 -13.99
N VAL A 141 8.78 6.60 -13.52
CA VAL A 141 8.63 5.15 -13.71
C VAL A 141 8.56 4.42 -12.37
N CYS A 142 7.34 4.21 -11.90
CA CYS A 142 7.06 3.45 -10.67
C CYS A 142 7.77 2.08 -10.60
N ASN A 143 8.79 1.96 -9.75
CA ASN A 143 9.60 0.77 -9.58
C ASN A 143 9.29 0.04 -8.25
N ALA A 144 8.32 -0.87 -8.31
CA ALA A 144 7.91 -1.67 -7.16
C ALA A 144 9.04 -2.52 -6.54
N ASP A 145 10.07 -2.89 -7.29
CA ASP A 145 11.23 -3.65 -6.77
C ASP A 145 12.13 -2.80 -5.87
N ARG A 146 12.08 -1.47 -6.00
CA ARG A 146 12.70 -0.48 -5.08
C ARG A 146 11.82 -0.12 -3.88
N GLY A 147 10.61 -0.69 -3.81
CA GLY A 147 9.62 -0.36 -2.78
C GLY A 147 8.76 0.86 -3.11
N GLU A 148 8.86 1.43 -4.30
CA GLU A 148 8.07 2.58 -4.73
C GLU A 148 6.59 2.17 -4.92
N ASP A 149 5.67 2.97 -4.36
CA ASP A 149 4.25 2.88 -4.65
C ASP A 149 3.58 4.27 -4.67
N SER A 150 2.27 4.30 -4.97
CA SER A 150 1.52 5.55 -5.13
C SER A 150 1.35 6.37 -3.86
N LEU A 151 1.70 5.81 -2.70
CA LEU A 151 1.70 6.52 -1.42
C LEU A 151 3.09 7.09 -1.13
N SER A 152 4.15 6.32 -1.40
CA SER A 152 5.53 6.73 -1.11
C SER A 152 6.16 7.64 -2.16
N CYS A 153 5.94 7.34 -3.45
CA CYS A 153 6.54 8.03 -4.60
C CYS A 153 5.43 8.48 -5.58
N PRO A 154 4.52 9.39 -5.21
CA PRO A 154 3.33 9.74 -6.01
C PRO A 154 3.64 10.41 -7.36
N LYS A 155 4.87 10.91 -7.56
CA LYS A 155 5.35 11.49 -8.82
C LYS A 155 5.58 10.39 -9.88
N ASP A 156 6.22 9.29 -9.47
CA ASP A 156 6.55 8.12 -10.31
C ASP A 156 5.38 7.15 -10.39
N CYS A 157 4.86 6.79 -9.22
CA CYS A 157 3.71 5.92 -9.02
C CYS A 157 2.41 6.71 -9.07
N LYS A 158 2.09 7.29 -10.22
CA LYS A 158 0.79 7.92 -10.48
C LYS A 158 -0.32 6.92 -10.20
N GLN A 159 -1.07 7.16 -9.14
CA GLN A 159 -2.25 6.39 -8.81
C GLN A 159 -3.20 6.44 -10.01
N SER A 160 -3.46 5.30 -10.65
CA SER A 160 -4.44 5.24 -11.72
C SER A 160 -5.79 5.61 -11.10
N LEU A 161 -6.27 6.82 -11.41
CA LEU A 161 -7.64 7.21 -11.07
C LEU A 161 -8.55 6.05 -11.52
N PRO A 162 -9.45 5.56 -10.66
CA PRO A 162 -10.33 4.46 -11.03
C PRO A 162 -11.03 4.88 -12.32
N VAL A 163 -10.75 4.15 -13.40
CA VAL A 163 -11.24 4.48 -14.74
C VAL A 163 -12.75 4.68 -14.59
N PRO A 164 -13.29 5.89 -14.84
CA PRO A 164 -14.71 6.14 -14.65
C PRO A 164 -15.43 5.08 -15.48
N PRO A 165 -16.30 4.27 -14.85
CA PRO A 165 -16.68 2.96 -15.36
C PRO A 165 -17.11 3.13 -16.80
N THR A 166 -16.35 2.51 -17.73
CA THR A 166 -16.38 2.83 -19.16
C THR A 166 -17.81 3.05 -19.58
N ALA A 167 -18.17 4.31 -19.83
CA ALA A 167 -19.52 4.65 -20.21
C ALA A 167 -19.77 3.94 -21.54
N THR A 168 -20.50 2.82 -21.49
CA THR A 168 -20.86 2.00 -22.65
C THR A 168 -21.31 2.96 -23.73
N PRO A 169 -20.63 3.02 -24.88
CA PRO A 169 -20.66 4.20 -25.74
C PRO A 169 -22.10 4.52 -26.13
N THR A 170 -22.64 5.58 -25.51
CA THR A 170 -23.94 6.13 -25.88
C THR A 170 -23.84 6.54 -27.34
N PRO A 171 -24.55 5.89 -28.28
CA PRO A 171 -24.40 6.23 -29.68
C PRO A 171 -25.06 7.57 -29.92
N SER A 172 -24.24 8.62 -30.01
CA SER A 172 -24.67 9.93 -30.52
C SER A 172 -24.94 9.84 -32.03
N THR A 173 -26.00 9.12 -32.39
CA THR A 173 -26.55 9.13 -33.74
C THR A 173 -27.69 10.16 -33.79
N GLY A 174 -27.32 11.41 -34.05
CA GLY A 174 -28.25 12.32 -34.72
C GLY A 174 -28.52 11.75 -36.12
N GLY A 175 -29.75 11.32 -36.40
CA GLY A 175 -30.05 10.66 -37.68
C GLY A 175 -31.30 9.79 -37.72
N SER A 176 -32.46 10.39 -37.44
CA SER A 176 -33.77 10.04 -38.03
C SER A 176 -34.09 8.55 -38.36
N ASN A 177 -33.99 7.62 -37.40
CA ASN A 177 -34.31 6.19 -37.63
C ASN A 177 -35.12 5.49 -36.52
N GLY A 178 -35.65 6.23 -35.55
CA GLY A 178 -36.27 5.66 -34.33
C GLY A 178 -37.50 4.76 -34.52
N LEU A 179 -38.16 4.81 -35.68
CA LEU A 179 -39.43 4.10 -35.91
C LEU A 179 -39.23 2.67 -36.47
N TRP A 180 -38.16 2.43 -37.26
CA TRP A 180 -37.88 1.11 -37.84
C TRP A 180 -37.27 0.12 -36.84
N SER A 181 -36.50 0.62 -35.86
CA SER A 181 -35.90 -0.20 -34.80
C SER A 181 -36.95 -0.96 -33.97
N GLY A 182 -38.00 -0.28 -33.53
CA GLY A 182 -39.08 -0.89 -32.74
C GLY A 182 -39.87 -1.98 -33.49
N ILE A 183 -40.00 -1.86 -34.82
CA ILE A 183 -40.66 -2.85 -35.68
C ILE A 183 -39.81 -4.14 -35.78
N LEU A 184 -38.48 -4.02 -35.85
CA LEU A 184 -37.57 -5.16 -35.89
C LEU A 184 -37.56 -5.95 -34.58
N TYR A 185 -37.53 -5.27 -33.42
CA TYR A 185 -37.56 -5.96 -32.12
C TYR A 185 -38.92 -6.64 -31.84
N THR A 186 -40.04 -6.05 -32.27
CA THR A 186 -41.37 -6.66 -32.09
C THR A 186 -41.56 -7.88 -33.00
N LEU A 187 -41.10 -7.83 -34.26
CA LEU A 187 -41.08 -9.00 -35.15
C LEU A 187 -40.18 -10.12 -34.63
N GLY A 188 -38.97 -9.79 -34.15
CA GLY A 188 -38.06 -10.75 -33.53
C GLY A 188 -38.67 -11.46 -32.31
N GLY A 189 -39.31 -10.70 -31.42
CA GLY A 189 -40.00 -11.25 -30.25
C GLY A 189 -41.15 -12.21 -30.61
N LEU A 190 -41.95 -11.89 -31.62
CA LEU A 190 -43.04 -12.75 -32.08
C LEU A 190 -42.54 -14.07 -32.69
N ILE A 191 -41.44 -14.04 -33.45
CA ILE A 191 -40.82 -15.25 -34.01
C ILE A 191 -40.29 -16.17 -32.90
N LEU A 192 -39.60 -15.61 -31.90
CA LEU A 192 -39.08 -16.37 -30.76
C LEU A 192 -40.20 -16.97 -29.91
N ALA A 193 -41.28 -16.22 -29.66
CA ALA A 193 -42.46 -16.73 -28.95
C ALA A 193 -43.15 -17.88 -29.71
N GLY A 194 -43.27 -17.75 -31.04
CA GLY A 194 -43.84 -18.80 -31.90
C GLY A 194 -43.00 -20.09 -31.90
N LEU A 195 -41.67 -19.96 -31.99
CA LEU A 195 -40.75 -21.09 -31.94
C LEU A 195 -40.77 -21.80 -30.57
N ALA A 196 -40.79 -21.03 -29.47
CA ALA A 196 -40.89 -21.59 -28.13
C ALA A 196 -42.21 -22.37 -27.93
N TRP A 197 -43.34 -21.81 -28.37
CA TRP A 197 -44.64 -22.48 -28.31
C TRP A 197 -44.67 -23.78 -29.12
N TRP A 198 -44.08 -23.78 -30.32
CA TRP A 198 -43.98 -24.98 -31.16
C TRP A 198 -43.11 -26.07 -30.53
N PHE A 199 -41.98 -25.71 -29.91
CA PHE A 199 -41.09 -26.65 -29.23
C PHE A 199 -41.74 -27.29 -28.01
N PHE A 200 -42.45 -26.50 -27.19
CA PHE A 200 -43.23 -27.01 -26.05
C PHE A 200 -44.41 -27.89 -26.49
N LYS A 201 -45.06 -27.60 -27.63
CA LYS A 201 -46.12 -28.45 -28.18
C LYS A 201 -45.59 -29.82 -28.64
N ARG A 202 -44.36 -29.89 -29.18
CA ARG A 202 -43.71 -31.16 -29.57
C ARG A 202 -43.34 -32.07 -28.38
N ARG A 203 -43.01 -31.52 -27.22
CA ARG A 203 -42.58 -32.30 -26.03
C ARG A 203 -43.68 -33.11 -25.34
N LYS A 204 -44.95 -33.02 -25.76
CA LYS A 204 -46.05 -33.81 -25.16
C LYS A 204 -46.15 -35.26 -25.68
N ASN A 205 -45.38 -35.62 -26.70
CA ASN A 205 -45.42 -36.95 -27.34
C ASN A 205 -44.06 -37.66 -27.25
N THR A 206 -43.55 -37.92 -26.03
CA THR A 206 -42.36 -38.78 -25.87
C THR A 206 -42.55 -39.73 -24.69
N THR A 207 -42.69 -41.01 -25.05
CA THR A 207 -42.93 -42.16 -24.17
C THR A 207 -41.88 -42.28 -23.07
N SER A 208 -42.33 -42.66 -21.87
CA SER A 208 -41.47 -42.96 -20.72
C SER A 208 -40.57 -44.16 -20.95
N LEU A 209 -39.29 -44.03 -20.62
CA LEU A 209 -38.36 -45.15 -20.40
C LEU A 209 -37.94 -45.21 -18.92
N PRO A 210 -37.70 -46.41 -18.37
CA PRO A 210 -37.42 -46.62 -16.96
C PRO A 210 -36.00 -46.20 -16.54
N PRO A 211 -35.74 -45.97 -15.24
CA PRO A 211 -34.45 -45.52 -14.74
C PRO A 211 -33.41 -46.66 -14.70
N PRO A 212 -32.12 -46.38 -15.01
CA PRO A 212 -31.03 -47.32 -14.76
C PRO A 212 -30.62 -47.34 -13.27
N GLU A 213 -30.12 -48.49 -12.84
CA GLU A 213 -29.75 -48.79 -11.45
C GLU A 213 -28.44 -48.11 -11.02
N ARG A 214 -28.24 -47.96 -9.70
CA ARG A 214 -26.97 -47.52 -9.09
C ARG A 214 -26.10 -48.71 -8.71
N PRO A 215 -24.82 -48.74 -9.12
CA PRO A 215 -23.75 -49.39 -8.37
C PRO A 215 -23.21 -48.47 -7.26
N ALA A 216 -22.51 -49.05 -6.29
CA ALA A 216 -22.04 -48.36 -5.09
C ALA A 216 -20.53 -48.46 -4.89
N SER A 217 -20.00 -47.56 -4.05
CA SER A 217 -18.90 -47.80 -3.10
C SER A 217 -17.45 -47.90 -3.60
N SER A 218 -16.53 -47.54 -2.68
CA SER A 218 -15.06 -47.65 -2.71
C SER A 218 -14.30 -46.54 -3.47
N GLY A 219 -13.30 -45.86 -2.90
CA GLY A 219 -12.74 -45.92 -1.54
C GLY A 219 -11.29 -45.39 -1.48
N ARG A 220 -10.71 -45.25 -0.27
CA ARG A 220 -9.26 -45.01 0.02
C ARG A 220 -8.78 -43.56 -0.30
N ALA A 221 -8.41 -42.70 0.65
CA ALA A 221 -7.40 -42.73 1.73
C ALA A 221 -5.95 -42.51 1.24
N GLY A 222 -5.32 -41.41 1.71
CA GLY A 222 -3.93 -41.04 1.45
C GLY A 222 -3.47 -39.77 2.22
N THR A 223 -2.57 -39.96 3.18
CA THR A 223 -1.79 -38.98 3.98
C THR A 223 -0.40 -39.60 4.25
N PRO A 224 0.61 -38.90 4.84
CA PRO A 224 0.79 -37.46 5.05
C PRO A 224 1.88 -36.93 4.06
N PRO A 225 3.18 -36.58 4.35
CA PRO A 225 3.99 -36.49 5.59
C PRO A 225 4.33 -35.03 6.02
N ASN A 226 5.23 -34.87 7.00
CA ASN A 226 5.85 -33.62 7.48
C ASN A 226 7.32 -33.49 7.03
N ASN A 227 7.86 -32.26 7.05
CA ASN A 227 9.21 -31.78 7.47
C ASN A 227 9.58 -30.51 6.66
N VAL A 228 10.39 -29.55 7.13
CA VAL A 228 11.67 -29.64 7.86
C VAL A 228 11.83 -28.47 8.86
N ASP A 229 12.46 -28.74 10.02
CA ASP A 229 12.95 -27.72 10.98
C ASP A 229 14.15 -26.92 10.44
N THR A 230 14.16 -25.59 10.65
CA THR A 230 15.31 -24.73 10.34
C THR A 230 15.99 -24.26 11.63
N PRO A 231 17.31 -24.45 11.82
CA PRO A 231 18.01 -24.04 13.03
C PRO A 231 18.27 -22.52 13.10
N PRO A 232 18.38 -21.93 14.31
CA PRO A 232 18.67 -20.51 14.48
C PRO A 232 20.15 -20.15 14.19
N PRO A 233 20.44 -18.91 13.75
CA PRO A 233 21.80 -18.45 13.47
C PRO A 233 22.64 -18.19 14.75
N PRO A 234 23.98 -18.24 14.65
CA PRO A 234 24.87 -18.08 15.80
C PRO A 234 24.99 -16.62 16.28
N ASN A 235 25.18 -16.48 17.59
CA ASN A 235 25.33 -15.21 18.32
C ASN A 235 26.73 -14.56 18.10
N PRO A 236 26.82 -13.30 17.62
CA PRO A 236 28.10 -12.60 17.52
C PRO A 236 28.71 -12.28 18.89
N GLN A 237 29.97 -12.68 19.09
CA GLN A 237 30.72 -12.37 20.31
C GLN A 237 31.36 -10.97 20.24
N ASN A 238 31.31 -10.23 21.35
CA ASN A 238 32.06 -8.97 21.53
C ASN A 238 33.58 -9.18 21.41
N PRO A 239 34.30 -8.31 20.67
CA PRO A 239 35.69 -7.99 20.93
C PRO A 239 35.85 -7.13 22.20
N ILE A 240 37.05 -7.19 22.79
CA ILE A 240 37.51 -6.47 23.99
C ILE A 240 38.09 -5.11 23.60
#